data_AF-A0A2J8LKU2-F1
#
_entry.id   AF-A0A2J8LKU2-F1
#
_cell.length_a   1.000
_cell.length_b   1.000
_cell.length_c   1.000
_cell.angle_alpha   90.00
_cell.angle_beta   90.00
_cell.angle_gamma   90.00
#
_symmetry.space_group_name_H-M   'P 1'
#
loop_
_entity.id
_entity.type
_entity.pdbx_description
1 polymer ?
#
loop_
_entity_poly.entity_id
_entity_poly.type
_entity_poly.pdbx_seq_one_letter_code
_entity_poly.pdbx_strand_id
1 'polypeptide(L)'
;KLIPRHQSIFKSNRFFHGISIPEPEDMETLEEKFSDVHPVALNFMKGCLKMNPDDRLTCSQLLEISYFDSFQEAQIKRKARNAGRNRRRQQNQLLPLIPGSHISPTPDGRKQLLQLKFDHLPNI
;
A
#
# COMPACT_ATOMS: atom_id res chain seq x y z
N LYS A 1 -7.71 -17.41 -21.61
CA LYS A 1 -6.76 -17.84 -22.67
C LYS A 1 -5.73 -16.73 -22.91
N LEU A 2 -4.51 -17.08 -23.38
CA LEU A 2 -3.47 -16.10 -23.73
C LEU A 2 -3.95 -15.14 -24.84
N ILE A 3 -3.59 -13.86 -24.73
CA ILE A 3 -3.85 -12.89 -25.79
C ILE A 3 -2.92 -13.14 -27.00
N PRO A 4 -3.32 -12.76 -28.23
CA PRO A 4 -2.54 -13.03 -29.44
C PRO A 4 -1.08 -12.54 -29.37
N ARG A 5 -0.87 -11.36 -28.77
CA ARG A 5 0.48 -10.80 -28.55
C ARG A 5 1.37 -11.73 -27.72
N HIS A 6 0.85 -12.29 -26.62
CA HIS A 6 1.61 -13.20 -25.76
C HIS A 6 1.92 -14.52 -26.48
N GLN A 7 0.98 -15.04 -27.28
CA GLN A 7 1.20 -16.24 -28.08
C GLN A 7 2.32 -16.03 -29.12
N SER A 8 2.34 -14.87 -29.78
CA SER A 8 3.39 -14.51 -30.75
C SER A 8 4.77 -14.42 -30.09
N ILE A 9 4.86 -13.77 -28.93
CA ILE A 9 6.11 -13.68 -28.15
C ILE A 9 6.60 -15.06 -27.73
N PHE A 10 5.70 -15.93 -27.24
CA PHE A 10 6.07 -17.30 -26.87
C PHE A 10 6.63 -18.09 -28.07
N LYS A 11 5.95 -18.08 -29.22
CA LYS A 11 6.35 -18.81 -30.42
C LYS A 11 7.68 -18.34 -31.03
N SER A 12 7.99 -17.06 -30.90
CA SER A 12 9.21 -16.44 -31.45
C SER A 12 10.41 -16.52 -30.52
N ASN A 13 10.21 -16.85 -29.24
CA ASN A 13 11.28 -16.93 -28.27
C ASN A 13 12.04 -18.26 -28.40
N ARG A 14 13.35 -18.18 -28.68
CA ARG A 14 14.23 -19.34 -28.84
C ARG A 14 14.30 -20.24 -27.60
N PHE A 15 14.09 -19.69 -26.41
CA PHE A 15 14.10 -20.46 -25.17
C PHE A 15 12.96 -21.50 -25.12
N PHE A 16 11.85 -21.25 -25.81
CA PHE A 16 10.69 -22.14 -25.85
C PHE A 16 10.60 -22.94 -27.16
N HIS A 17 11.69 -23.00 -27.95
CA HIS A 17 11.67 -23.72 -29.21
C HIS A 17 11.41 -25.22 -29.01
N GLY A 18 10.49 -25.78 -29.79
CA GLY A 18 10.08 -27.18 -29.67
C GLY A 18 9.13 -27.49 -28.51
N ILE A 19 8.76 -26.49 -27.69
CA ILE A 19 7.82 -26.65 -26.58
C ILE A 19 6.48 -26.00 -26.96
N SER A 20 5.37 -26.69 -26.68
CA SER A 20 4.02 -26.12 -26.76
C SER A 20 3.47 -25.83 -25.37
N ILE A 21 2.63 -24.80 -25.26
CA ILE A 21 1.86 -24.57 -24.05
C ILE A 21 0.73 -25.60 -24.04
N PRO A 22 0.60 -26.45 -23.01
CA PRO A 22 -0.47 -27.42 -22.94
C PRO A 22 -1.82 -26.69 -22.85
N GLU A 23 -2.80 -27.18 -23.62
CA GLU A 23 -4.17 -26.70 -23.50
C GLU A 23 -4.88 -27.51 -22.41
N PRO A 24 -5.40 -26.85 -21.35
CA PRO A 24 -6.18 -27.54 -20.34
C PRO A 24 -7.52 -27.99 -20.94
N GLU A 25 -7.95 -29.20 -20.57
CA GLU A 25 -9.25 -29.76 -20.96
C GLU A 25 -10.38 -29.00 -20.28
N ASP A 26 -10.27 -28.82 -18.96
CA ASP A 26 -11.20 -28.05 -18.14
C ASP A 26 -10.59 -26.74 -17.66
N MET A 27 -11.40 -25.69 -17.66
CA MET A 27 -11.02 -24.38 -17.11
C MET A 27 -11.71 -24.16 -15.77
N GLU A 28 -10.93 -24.03 -14.70
CA GLU A 28 -11.40 -23.58 -13.40
C GLU A 28 -11.37 -22.05 -13.31
N THR A 29 -12.51 -21.45 -12.96
CA THR A 29 -12.69 -20.02 -12.73
C THR A 29 -12.25 -19.60 -11.33
N LEU A 30 -12.12 -18.28 -11.08
CA LEU A 30 -11.80 -17.80 -9.73
C LEU A 30 -12.95 -18.09 -8.75
N GLU A 31 -14.18 -18.05 -9.24
CA GLU A 31 -15.41 -18.37 -8.52
C GLU A 31 -15.40 -19.82 -8.00
N GLU A 32 -15.05 -20.77 -8.87
CA GLU A 32 -14.99 -22.19 -8.53
C GLU A 32 -13.84 -22.47 -7.56
N LYS A 33 -12.66 -21.91 -7.83
CA LYS A 33 -11.48 -22.10 -6.98
C LYS A 33 -11.62 -21.51 -5.58
N PHE A 34 -12.35 -20.39 -5.46
CA PHE A 34 -12.51 -19.64 -4.23
C PHE A 34 -13.99 -19.50 -3.85
N SER A 35 -14.69 -20.63 -3.72
CA SER A 35 -16.13 -20.68 -3.41
C SER A 35 -16.53 -19.90 -2.15
N ASP A 36 -15.65 -19.87 -1.15
CA ASP A 36 -15.93 -19.31 0.17
C ASP A 36 -15.46 -17.86 0.34
N VAL A 37 -14.91 -17.26 -0.72
CA VAL A 37 -14.36 -15.90 -0.65
C VAL A 37 -15.46 -14.85 -0.74
N HIS A 38 -15.30 -13.76 0.00
CA HIS A 38 -16.24 -12.65 -0.06
C HIS A 38 -16.32 -12.07 -1.49
N PRO A 39 -17.52 -11.79 -2.04
CA PRO A 39 -17.68 -11.34 -3.44
C PRO A 39 -16.86 -10.10 -3.80
N VAL A 40 -16.68 -9.19 -2.85
CA VAL A 40 -15.87 -7.97 -3.02
C VAL A 40 -14.38 -8.29 -3.21
N ALA A 41 -13.86 -9.28 -2.49
CA ALA A 41 -12.48 -9.75 -2.66
C ALA A 41 -12.30 -10.46 -4.00
N LEU A 42 -13.30 -11.23 -4.43
CA LEU A 42 -13.31 -11.85 -5.75
C LEU A 42 -13.29 -10.81 -6.88
N ASN A 43 -14.06 -9.73 -6.75
CA ASN A 43 -14.05 -8.63 -7.71
C ASN A 43 -12.68 -7.94 -7.77
N PHE A 44 -12.05 -7.71 -6.61
CA PHE A 44 -10.70 -7.19 -6.52
C PHE A 44 -9.70 -8.07 -7.29
N MET A 45 -9.73 -9.40 -7.07
CA MET A 45 -8.87 -10.35 -7.79
C MET A 45 -9.11 -10.32 -9.30
N LYS A 46 -10.38 -10.30 -9.73
CA LYS A 46 -10.74 -10.21 -11.16
C LYS A 46 -10.23 -8.92 -11.83
N GLY A 47 -10.16 -7.81 -11.10
CA GLY A 47 -9.57 -6.56 -11.58
C GLY A 47 -8.06 -6.64 -11.77
N CYS A 48 -7.37 -7.45 -10.95
CA CYS A 48 -5.92 -7.63 -11.03
C CYS A 48 -5.50 -8.67 -12.08
N LEU A 49 -6.22 -9.79 -12.16
CA LEU A 49 -5.79 -11.00 -12.86
C LEU A 49 -6.33 -11.07 -14.31
N LYS A 50 -6.21 -9.98 -15.06
CA LYS A 50 -6.54 -9.97 -16.49
C LYS A 50 -5.35 -10.46 -17.33
N MET A 51 -5.67 -11.27 -18.34
CA MET A 51 -4.68 -11.80 -19.28
C MET A 51 -4.02 -10.70 -20.10
N ASN A 52 -4.80 -9.73 -20.56
CA ASN A 52 -4.28 -8.51 -21.15
C ASN A 52 -3.81 -7.58 -20.02
N PRO A 53 -2.55 -7.11 -20.03
CA PRO A 53 -2.08 -6.15 -19.03
C PRO A 53 -2.85 -4.84 -19.05
N ASP A 54 -3.31 -4.39 -20.22
CA ASP A 54 -4.00 -3.10 -20.38
C ASP A 54 -5.41 -3.10 -19.76
N ASP A 55 -6.01 -4.28 -19.60
CA ASP A 55 -7.34 -4.44 -18.99
C ASP A 55 -7.28 -4.51 -17.45
N ARG A 56 -6.08 -4.54 -16.86
CA ARG A 56 -5.91 -4.59 -15.41
C ARG A 56 -6.21 -3.23 -14.80
N LEU A 57 -6.86 -3.25 -13.63
CA LEU A 57 -7.05 -2.03 -12.87
C LEU A 57 -5.71 -1.49 -12.37
N THR A 58 -5.58 -0.17 -12.43
CA THR A 58 -4.44 0.56 -11.86
C THR A 58 -4.46 0.49 -10.33
N CYS A 59 -3.31 0.71 -9.68
CA CYS A 59 -3.24 0.73 -8.22
C CYS A 59 -4.21 1.76 -7.60
N SER A 60 -4.41 2.92 -8.22
CA SER A 60 -5.37 3.93 -7.75
C SER A 60 -6.80 3.40 -7.81
N GLN A 61 -7.22 2.83 -8.94
CA GLN A 61 -8.56 2.24 -9.08
C GLN A 61 -8.79 1.07 -8.12
N LEU A 62 -7.76 0.25 -7.88
CA LEU A 62 -7.82 -0.87 -6.95
C LEU A 62 -8.05 -0.42 -5.49
N LEU A 63 -7.48 0.71 -5.08
CA LEU A 63 -7.66 1.26 -3.74
C LEU A 63 -9.06 1.84 -3.50
N GLU A 64 -9.79 2.17 -4.56
CA GLU A 64 -11.17 2.67 -4.52
C GLU A 64 -12.22 1.55 -4.44
N ILE A 65 -11.81 0.29 -4.62
CA ILE A 65 -12.73 -0.86 -4.48
C ILE A 65 -13.14 -1.01 -3.02
N SER A 66 -14.41 -1.34 -2.80
CA SER A 66 -15.02 -1.52 -1.47
C SER A 66 -14.34 -2.56 -0.57
N TYR A 67 -13.43 -3.35 -1.14
CA TYR A 67 -12.54 -4.25 -0.43
C TYR A 67 -11.77 -3.51 0.68
N PHE A 68 -11.39 -2.24 0.46
CA PHE A 68 -10.64 -1.44 1.40
C PHE A 68 -11.49 -0.51 2.30
N ASP A 69 -12.81 -0.49 2.18
CA ASP A 69 -13.67 0.47 2.90
C ASP A 69 -13.47 0.42 4.42
N SER A 70 -13.45 -0.78 4.99
CA SER A 70 -13.24 -0.99 6.43
C SER A 70 -11.87 -0.47 6.89
N PHE A 71 -10.84 -0.64 6.05
CA PHE A 71 -9.51 -0.13 6.31
C PHE A 71 -9.49 1.40 6.25
N GLN A 72 -10.08 2.00 5.20
CA GLN A 72 -10.17 3.45 5.04
C GLN A 72 -10.91 4.11 6.21
N GLU A 73 -12.03 3.54 6.64
CA GLU A 73 -12.77 4.03 7.80
C GLU A 73 -11.93 3.98 9.08
N ALA A 74 -11.20 2.88 9.30
CA ALA A 74 -10.27 2.77 10.41
C ALA A 74 -9.14 3.82 10.36
N GLN A 75 -8.60 4.13 9.17
CA GLN A 75 -7.62 5.21 8.99
C GLN A 75 -8.18 6.57 9.44
N ILE A 76 -9.40 6.90 8.99
CA ILE A 76 -10.05 8.17 9.31
C ILE A 76 -10.27 8.28 10.82
N LYS A 77 -10.79 7.24 11.46
CA LYS A 77 -10.96 7.18 12.93
C LYS A 77 -9.64 7.38 13.68
N ARG A 78 -8.55 6.76 13.22
CA ARG A 78 -7.21 6.93 13.83
C ARG A 78 -6.67 8.36 13.67
N LYS A 79 -6.84 8.96 12.48
CA LYS A 79 -6.44 10.36 12.22
C LYS A 79 -7.21 11.33 13.12
N ALA A 80 -8.53 11.14 13.26
CA ALA A 80 -9.36 11.96 14.14
C ALA A 80 -8.92 11.90 15.62
N ARG A 81 -8.61 10.69 16.13
CA ARG A 81 -8.05 10.52 17.49
C ARG A 81 -6.72 11.23 17.69
N ASN A 82 -5.85 11.21 16.68
CA ASN A 82 -4.53 11.81 16.77
C ASN A 82 -4.55 13.35 16.61
N ALA A 83 -5.54 13.90 15.89
CA ALA A 83 -5.71 15.35 15.75
C ALA A 83 -5.93 16.06 17.10
N GLY A 84 -6.67 15.43 18.02
CA GLY A 84 -6.87 15.97 19.38
C GLY A 84 -5.60 15.96 20.25
N ARG A 85 -4.68 15.00 20.02
CA ARG A 85 -3.42 14.88 20.77
C ARG A 85 -2.41 15.96 20.41
N ASN A 86 -2.36 16.39 19.14
CA ASN A 86 -1.45 17.45 18.70
C ASN A 86 -1.85 18.85 19.17
N ARG A 87 -3.14 19.14 19.36
CA ARG A 87 -3.59 20.42 19.97
C ARG A 87 -3.20 20.55 21.44
N ARG A 88 -3.25 19.45 22.20
CA ARG A 88 -2.89 19.45 23.64
C ARG A 88 -1.39 19.70 23.88
N ARG A 89 -0.53 19.41 22.90
CA ARG A 89 0.92 19.70 22.97
C ARG A 89 1.26 21.18 22.78
N GLN A 90 0.40 21.98 22.16
CA GLN A 90 0.63 23.43 22.04
C GLN A 90 0.21 24.22 23.29
N GLN A 91 -0.56 23.64 24.22
CA GLN A 91 -1.00 24.32 25.43
C GLN A 91 -0.17 24.01 26.69
N ASN A 92 0.84 23.13 26.61
CA ASN A 92 1.61 22.70 27.79
C ASN A 92 3.00 23.34 27.89
N GLN A 93 3.11 24.67 27.85
CA GLN A 93 4.35 25.35 28.26
C GLN A 93 4.19 26.30 29.44
N LEU A 94 3.05 26.32 30.14
CA LEU A 94 2.92 27.10 31.38
C LEU A 94 2.40 26.20 32.49
N LEU A 95 3.34 25.60 33.23
CA LEU A 95 3.05 25.01 34.53
C LEU A 95 2.76 26.14 35.54
N PRO A 96 1.87 25.94 36.52
CA PRO A 96 1.64 26.94 37.56
C PRO A 96 2.93 27.19 38.34
N LEU A 97 3.37 28.44 38.40
CA LEU A 97 4.53 28.82 39.19
C LEU A 97 4.15 28.83 40.67
N ILE A 98 4.85 28.05 41.50
CA ILE A 98 4.70 28.13 42.95
C ILE A 98 5.34 29.46 43.42
N PRO A 99 4.69 30.25 44.29
CA PRO A 99 5.29 31.47 44.84
C PRO A 99 6.66 31.16 45.47
N GLY A 100 7.73 31.71 44.91
CA GLY A 100 9.10 31.57 45.42
C GLY A 100 10.14 30.93 44.49
N SER A 101 9.81 30.51 43.26
CA SER A 101 10.82 30.01 42.31
C SER A 101 11.33 31.13 41.37
N HIS A 102 12.61 31.46 41.48
CA HIS A 102 13.26 32.52 40.68
C HIS A 102 14.16 31.96 39.55
N ILE A 103 13.85 30.77 39.03
CA ILE A 103 14.65 30.11 38.01
C ILE A 103 13.72 29.55 36.93
N SER A 104 13.49 30.34 35.89
CA SER A 104 12.86 29.90 34.65
C SER A 104 13.90 29.18 33.78
N PRO A 105 13.68 27.93 33.34
CA PRO A 105 14.48 27.38 32.25
C PRO A 105 13.87 27.88 30.95
N THR A 106 14.47 28.89 30.33
CA THR A 106 14.25 29.18 28.92
C THR A 106 14.73 27.98 28.10
N PRO A 107 13.90 27.35 27.24
CA PRO A 107 14.40 26.40 26.27
C PRO A 107 15.04 27.19 25.13
N ASP A 108 16.36 27.30 25.17
CA ASP A 108 17.18 27.83 24.09
C ASP A 108 16.93 26.98 22.83
N GLY A 109 16.30 27.60 21.83
CA GLY A 109 15.86 26.98 20.60
C GLY A 109 17.01 26.67 19.64
N ARG A 110 17.98 25.85 20.05
CA ARG A 110 18.98 25.28 19.15
C ARG A 110 18.54 23.89 18.72
N LYS A 111 17.75 23.84 17.64
CA LYS A 111 17.51 22.59 16.90
C LYS A 111 18.86 22.11 16.37
N GLN A 112 19.47 21.12 17.03
CA GLN A 112 20.51 20.32 16.39
C GLN A 112 19.86 19.65 15.17
N LEU A 113 20.29 20.07 13.99
CA LEU A 113 20.00 19.38 12.75
C LEU A 113 20.60 17.97 12.92
N LEU A 114 19.74 16.97 13.10
CA LEU A 114 20.16 15.57 13.01
C LEU A 114 20.67 15.36 11.59
N GLN A 115 22.00 15.41 11.43
CA GLN A 115 22.66 15.00 10.21
C GLN A 115 22.52 13.48 10.13
N LEU A 116 21.42 13.03 9.53
CA LEU A 116 21.26 11.65 9.08
C LEU A 116 22.28 11.43 7.97
N LYS A 117 23.45 10.92 8.35
CA LYS A 117 24.42 10.37 7.40
C LYS A 117 23.77 9.14 6.77
N PHE A 118 23.46 9.23 5.48
CA PHE A 118 23.15 8.06 4.68
C PHE A 118 24.48 7.47 4.24
N ASP A 119 24.85 6.34 4.85
CA ASP A 119 25.92 5.51 4.32
C ASP A 119 25.47 4.97 2.96
N HIS A 120 26.25 5.28 1.93
CA HIS A 120 26.01 4.79 0.58
C HIS A 120 26.40 3.31 0.54
N LEU A 121 25.44 2.47 0.14
CA LEU A 121 25.69 1.05 -0.12
C LEU A 121 26.67 0.91 -1.29
N PRO A 122 27.56 -0.11 -1.27
CA PRO A 122 28.48 -0.35 -2.37
C PRO A 122 27.69 -0.73 -3.63
N ASN A 123 28.04 -0.10 -4.75
CA ASN A 123 27.58 -0.55 -6.07
C ASN A 123 28.16 -1.95 -6.35
N ILE A 124 27.29 -2.84 -6.82
CA ILE A 124 27.67 -4.07 -7.53
C ILE A 124 27.20 -3.90 -8.97
#